data_AF-A0A534VL99-F1
#
_entry.id   AF-A0A534VL99-F1
#
_cell.length_a   1.000
_cell.length_b   1.000
_cell.length_c   1.000
_cell.angle_alpha   90.00
_cell.angle_beta   90.00
_cell.angle_gamma   90.00
#
_symmetry.space_group_name_H-M   'P 1'
#
loop_
_entity.id
_entity.type
_entity.pdbx_description
1 polymer ?
#
loop_
_entity_poly.entity_id
_entity_poly.type
_entity_poly.pdbx_seq_one_letter_code
_entity_poly.pdbx_strand_id
1 'polypeptide(L)' 'LRPGDILLCRTDNSWRWEAPEFQRDFVYLTEDAARLLVARGVGAVGMDYLSIERFGSADFPVHRILLGAGVFV' A
#
# COMPACT_ATOMS: atom_id res chain seq x y z
N LEU A 1 -15.39 4.89 0.16
CA LEU A 1 -14.84 4.06 -0.94
C LEU A 1 -16.00 3.37 -1.61
N ARG A 2 -16.16 3.65 -2.89
CA ARG A 2 -17.11 2.99 -3.78
C ARG A 2 -16.33 1.96 -4.62
N PRO A 3 -17.01 0.91 -5.11
CA PRO A 3 -16.37 -0.03 -6.03
C PRO A 3 -15.78 0.69 -7.25
N GLY A 4 -14.55 0.33 -7.63
CA GLY A 4 -13.80 0.91 -8.74
C GLY A 4 -13.08 2.23 -8.43
N ASP A 5 -13.22 2.81 -7.23
CA ASP A 5 -12.44 3.99 -6.84
C ASP A 5 -10.92 3.66 -6.88
N ILE A 6 -10.12 4.69 -7.18
CA ILE A 6 -8.66 4.68 -6.97
C ILE A 6 -8.38 5.40 -5.65
N LEU A 7 -7.74 4.72 -4.71
CA LEU A 7 -7.33 5.29 -3.43
C LEU A 7 -5.86 5.70 -3.48
N LEU A 8 -5.56 6.97 -3.27
CA LEU A 8 -4.20 7.46 -3.11
C LEU A 8 -3.98 7.88 -1.66
N CYS A 9 -3.03 7.23 -0.98
CA CYS A 9 -2.68 7.51 0.40
C CYS A 9 -1.47 8.43 0.45
N ARG A 10 -1.67 9.64 0.97
CA ARG A 10 -0.58 10.56 1.31
C ARG A 10 -0.27 10.44 2.81
N THR A 11 1.00 10.30 3.13
CA THR A 11 1.51 10.10 4.49
C THR A 11 2.70 11.04 4.72
N ASP A 12 3.38 10.90 5.85
CA ASP A 12 4.67 11.55 6.09
C ASP A 12 5.81 10.97 5.22
N ASN A 13 5.58 9.84 4.54
CA ASN A 13 6.54 9.27 3.61
C ASN A 13 6.91 10.21 2.46
N SER A 14 6.02 11.13 2.07
CA SER A 14 6.29 12.17 1.08
C SER A 14 7.60 12.93 1.35
N TRP A 15 7.97 13.15 2.61
CA TRP A 15 9.20 13.85 2.97
C TRP A 15 10.44 12.95 2.96
N ARG A 16 10.25 11.63 3.00
CA ARG A 16 11.34 10.65 3.05
C ARG A 16 12.12 10.54 1.73
N TRP A 17 11.62 11.14 0.64
CA TRP A 17 12.33 11.26 -0.63
C TRP A 17 13.55 12.18 -0.55
N GLU A 18 13.63 13.05 0.45
CA GLU A 18 14.78 13.94 0.68
C GLU A 18 15.98 13.20 1.29
N ALA A 19 15.75 12.04 1.90
CA ALA A 19 16.82 11.24 2.49
C ALA A 19 17.63 10.52 1.39
N PRO A 20 18.97 10.52 1.46
CA PRO A 20 19.79 9.84 0.45
C PRO A 20 19.68 8.31 0.57
N GLU A 21 19.41 7.78 1.76
CA GLU A 21 19.17 6.36 1.98
C GLU A 21 17.69 6.01 2.05
N PHE A 22 17.39 4.77 1.63
CA PHE A 22 16.07 4.18 1.81
C PHE A 22 15.70 4.06 3.29
N GLN A 23 14.59 4.71 3.66
CA GLN A 23 14.06 4.69 5.01
C GLN A 23 13.18 3.45 5.18
N ARG A 24 13.58 2.52 6.05
CA ARG A 24 12.95 1.19 6.20
C ARG A 24 11.72 1.16 7.11
N ASP A 25 11.48 2.23 7.84
CA ASP A 25 10.40 2.43 8.81
C ASP A 25 9.25 3.29 8.25
N PHE A 26 9.16 3.40 6.92
CA PHE A 26 8.09 4.12 6.22
C PHE A 26 6.70 3.56 6.56
N VAL A 27 5.67 4.39 6.39
CA VAL A 27 4.27 3.99 6.56
C VAL A 27 3.85 3.02 5.45
N TYR A 28 3.22 1.91 5.82
CA TYR A 28 2.77 0.84 4.94
C TYR A 28 1.33 0.42 5.29
N LEU A 29 0.68 -0.37 4.44
CA LEU A 29 -0.64 -0.96 4.75
C LEU A 29 -0.50 -2.22 5.58
N THR A 30 -1.40 -2.41 6.55
CA THR A 30 -1.54 -3.70 7.23
C THR A 30 -2.33 -4.70 6.36
N GLU A 31 -2.21 -5.99 6.67
CA GLU A 31 -3.03 -7.03 6.02
C GLU A 31 -4.54 -6.77 6.18
N ASP A 32 -4.97 -6.34 7.37
CA ASP A 32 -6.37 -6.03 7.63
C ASP A 32 -6.87 -4.88 6.76
N ALA A 33 -6.03 -3.86 6.54
CA ALA A 33 -6.34 -2.77 5.63
C ALA A 33 -6.46 -3.28 4.18
N ALA A 34 -5.53 -4.14 3.73
CA ALA A 34 -5.61 -4.74 2.39
C ALA A 34 -6.90 -5.54 2.19
N ARG A 35 -7.29 -6.38 3.15
CA ARG A 35 -8.55 -7.15 3.11
C ARG A 35 -9.77 -6.25 3.10
N LEU A 36 -9.75 -5.18 3.87
CA LEU A 36 -10.83 -4.19 3.88
C LEU A 36 -10.97 -3.51 2.52
N LEU A 37 -9.87 -3.11 1.87
CA LEU A 37 -9.90 -2.44 0.56
C LEU A 37 -10.45 -3.37 -0.53
N VAL A 38 -10.05 -4.65 -0.53
CA VAL A 38 -10.63 -5.68 -1.40
C VAL A 38 -12.13 -5.83 -1.13
N ALA A 39 -12.56 -5.94 0.13
CA ALA A 39 -13.98 -6.07 0.48
C ALA A 39 -14.81 -4.84 0.07
N ARG A 40 -14.19 -3.67 -0.08
CA ARG A 40 -14.84 -2.44 -0.58
C ARG A 40 -14.83 -2.30 -2.10
N GLY A 41 -14.21 -3.25 -2.81
CA GLY A 41 -14.16 -3.28 -4.27
C GLY A 41 -13.28 -2.17 -4.88
N VAL A 42 -12.25 -1.71 -4.17
CA VAL A 42 -11.32 -0.69 -4.68
C VAL A 42 -10.61 -1.20 -5.93
N GLY A 43 -10.46 -0.36 -6.95
CA GLY A 43 -9.82 -0.74 -8.21
C GLY A 43 -8.30 -0.61 -8.17
N ALA A 44 -7.79 0.39 -7.44
CA ALA A 44 -6.35 0.61 -7.28
C ALA A 44 -6.01 1.31 -5.96
N VAL A 45 -4.80 1.06 -5.44
CA VAL A 45 -4.27 1.70 -4.22
C VAL A 45 -2.85 2.17 -4.46
N GLY A 46 -2.62 3.48 -4.38
CA GLY A 46 -1.28 4.07 -4.46
C GLY A 46 -0.79 4.58 -3.11
N MET A 47 0.50 4.42 -2.83
CA MET A 47 1.19 5.01 -1.69
C MET A 47 2.21 6.05 -2.16
N ASP A 48 2.45 7.05 -1.34
CA ASP A 48 3.42 8.11 -1.62
C ASP A 48 4.89 7.73 -1.32
N TYR A 49 5.22 6.44 -1.42
CA TYR A 49 6.57 5.93 -1.19
C TYR A 49 6.89 4.68 -2.01
N LEU A 50 8.13 4.21 -1.88
CA LEU A 50 8.69 3.09 -2.63
C LEU A 50 7.96 1.76 -2.46
N SER A 51 7.13 1.59 -1.42
CA SER A 51 6.34 0.37 -1.23
C SER A 51 5.07 0.62 -0.42
N ILE A 52 4.09 -0.27 -0.60
CA ILE A 52 2.88 -0.39 0.23
C ILE A 52 3.01 -1.44 1.35
N GLU A 53 4.09 -2.23 1.32
CA GLU A 53 4.33 -3.38 2.17
C GLU A 53 5.39 -3.07 3.23
N ARG A 54 5.29 -3.73 4.39
CA ARG A 54 6.30 -3.56 5.42
C ARG A 54 7.67 -4.03 4.94
N PHE A 55 8.69 -3.22 5.18
CA PHE A 55 10.08 -3.64 4.94
C PHE A 55 10.40 -4.95 5.67
N GLY A 56 10.98 -5.91 4.94
CA GLY A 56 11.35 -7.21 5.49
C GLY A 56 10.18 -8.17 5.75
N SER A 57 8.98 -7.89 5.24
CA SER A 57 7.91 -8.90 5.21
C SER A 57 8.38 -10.13 4.41
N ALA A 58 8.13 -11.32 4.92
CA ALA A 58 8.61 -12.56 4.30
C ALA A 58 7.80 -12.95 3.05
N ASP A 59 6.46 -12.82 3.14
CA ASP A 59 5.53 -13.34 2.13
C ASP A 59 4.81 -12.25 1.32
N PHE A 60 5.15 -10.98 1.56
CA PHE A 60 4.51 -9.82 0.90
C PHE A 60 2.97 -9.89 0.90
N PRO A 61 2.34 -10.15 2.06
CA PRO A 61 0.91 -10.45 2.12
C PRO A 61 0.04 -9.32 1.60
N VAL A 62 0.44 -8.06 1.75
CA VAL A 62 -0.32 -6.89 1.25
C VAL A 62 -0.38 -6.93 -0.27
N HIS A 63 0.77 -7.09 -0.94
CA HIS A 63 0.82 -7.21 -2.39
C HIS A 63 0.00 -8.42 -2.88
N ARG A 64 0.14 -9.57 -2.21
CA ARG A 64 -0.57 -10.79 -2.59
C ARG A 64 -2.09 -10.66 -2.44
N ILE A 65 -2.57 -10.04 -1.35
CA ILE A 65 -3.99 -9.82 -1.11
C ILE A 65 -4.57 -8.86 -2.16
N LEU A 66 -3.91 -7.73 -2.42
CA LEU A 66 -4.40 -6.73 -3.37
C LEU A 66 -4.33 -7.25 -4.81
N LEU A 67 -3.15 -7.63 -5.29
CA LEU A 67 -2.94 -8.08 -6.67
C LEU A 67 -3.68 -9.39 -6.95
N GLY A 68 -3.75 -10.31 -5.97
CA GLY A 68 -4.50 -11.57 -6.10
C GLY A 68 -6.01 -11.36 -6.23
N ALA A 69 -6.54 -10.22 -5.79
CA ALA A 69 -7.93 -9.82 -5.96
C ALA A 69 -8.16 -8.90 -7.18
N GLY A 70 -7.12 -8.66 -7.99
CA GLY A 70 -7.19 -7.77 -9.15
C GLY A 70 -7.18 -6.27 -8.81
N VAL A 71 -6.78 -5.91 -7.58
CA VAL A 71 -6.57 -4.50 -7.18
C VAL A 71 -5.18 -4.07 -7.61
N PHE A 72 -5.08 -3.00 -8.40
CA PHE A 72 -3.79 -2.45 -8.83
C PHE A 72 -3.06 -1.76 -7.67
N VAL A 73 -1.73 -1.86 -7.66
CA VAL A 73 -0.83 -1.19 -6.70
C VAL A 73 0.23 -0.44 -7.48
#